data_AF-A0A6G1BET9-F1
#
_entry.id   AF-A0A6G1BET9-F1
#
_cell.length_a   1.000
_cell.length_b   1.000
_cell.length_c   1.000
_cell.angle_alpha   90.00
_cell.angle_beta   90.00
_cell.angle_gamma   90.00
#
_symmetry.space_group_name_H-M   'P 1'
#
loop_
_entity.id
_entity.type
_entity.pdbx_description
1 polymer ?
#
loop_
_entity_poly.entity_id
_entity_poly.type
_entity_poly.pdbx_seq_one_letter_code
_entity_poly.pdbx_strand_id
1 'polypeptide(L)'
;ITKWKNCPLKKFQEEMTAKELLKTDISNITEQEFRTIVKKLIHGPEKGMEDIREAIATKTMELKNSCDEVKNAINEMHNKMEASNARIEEAERRIGELHDTITEKEEAKEKRDKLIQEHERRVRELNDTIKWNNICIIGIPEEEEGRKGAEGVLEQIIAKNFPNLGMETDIEIQEAQRTPLRCNLN
;
A
#
# COMPACT_ATOMS: atom_id res chain seq x y z
N ILE A 1 -3.61 31.48 -20.86
CA ILE A 1 -4.42 32.18 -21.89
C ILE A 1 -5.60 32.84 -21.18
N THR A 2 -5.45 34.10 -20.79
CA THR A 2 -6.53 34.89 -20.19
C THR A 2 -6.58 36.22 -20.93
N LYS A 3 -7.62 36.35 -21.76
CA LYS A 3 -7.91 37.53 -22.57
C LYS A 3 -8.28 38.68 -21.63
N TRP A 4 -7.36 39.61 -21.38
CA TRP A 4 -7.71 40.95 -20.94
C TRP A 4 -8.39 41.66 -22.12
N LYS A 5 -9.69 41.38 -22.31
CA LYS A 5 -10.52 42.13 -23.25
C LYS A 5 -11.42 43.08 -22.45
N ASN A 6 -11.26 44.35 -22.80
CA ASN A 6 -12.15 45.47 -22.53
C ASN A 6 -12.04 46.10 -21.14
N CYS A 7 -10.97 46.87 -20.96
CA CYS A 7 -10.99 48.03 -20.07
C CYS A 7 -12.01 49.06 -20.63
N PRO A 8 -12.99 49.56 -19.85
CA PRO A 8 -13.99 50.52 -20.33
C PRO A 8 -13.44 51.92 -20.61
N LEU A 9 -12.13 52.15 -20.51
CA LEU A 9 -11.55 53.48 -20.76
C LEU A 9 -11.63 53.94 -22.24
N LYS A 10 -12.05 53.09 -23.17
CA LYS A 10 -12.17 53.44 -24.60
C LYS A 10 -13.53 54.02 -25.04
N LYS A 11 -14.47 54.27 -24.13
CA LYS A 11 -15.75 54.94 -24.46
C LYS A 11 -15.85 56.40 -23.98
N PHE A 12 -14.74 57.12 -23.93
CA PHE A 12 -14.75 58.59 -23.79
C PHE A 12 -14.70 59.28 -25.17
N GLN A 13 -15.58 58.86 -26.08
CA GLN A 13 -15.84 59.56 -27.33
C GLN A 13 -17.34 59.72 -27.46
N GLU A 14 -17.85 60.87 -26.99
CA GLU A 14 -19.00 61.63 -27.50
C GLU A 14 -19.52 62.62 -26.44
N GLU A 15 -18.67 63.56 -26.05
CA GLU A 15 -19.08 64.86 -25.51
C GLU A 15 -18.12 65.86 -26.15
N MET A 16 -18.63 66.98 -26.70
CA MET A 16 -17.81 68.03 -27.36
C MET A 16 -16.51 68.19 -26.59
N THR A 17 -15.38 67.94 -27.26
CA THR A 17 -14.12 67.82 -26.54
C THR A 17 -13.90 69.15 -25.84
N ALA A 18 -13.47 69.18 -24.57
CA ALA A 18 -13.17 70.43 -23.87
C ALA A 18 -12.26 71.37 -24.70
N LYS A 19 -11.47 70.78 -25.62
CA LYS A 19 -10.67 71.45 -26.66
C LYS A 19 -11.47 72.28 -27.68
N GLU A 20 -12.70 71.92 -28.00
CA GLU A 20 -13.61 72.67 -28.88
C GLU A 20 -14.26 73.85 -28.14
N LEU A 21 -14.64 73.67 -26.87
CA LEU A 21 -15.19 74.74 -26.02
C LEU A 21 -14.15 75.83 -25.69
N LEU A 22 -12.87 75.47 -25.59
CA LEU A 22 -11.75 76.41 -25.37
C LEU A 22 -11.38 77.24 -26.62
N LYS A 23 -11.87 76.89 -27.81
CA LYS A 23 -11.61 77.62 -29.07
C LYS A 23 -12.61 78.76 -29.34
N THR A 24 -13.64 78.89 -28.51
CA THR A 24 -14.69 79.89 -28.67
C THR A 24 -14.17 81.28 -28.28
N ASP A 25 -14.34 82.29 -29.13
CA ASP A 25 -13.92 83.67 -28.84
C ASP A 25 -14.79 84.26 -27.71
N ILE A 26 -14.21 84.40 -26.52
CA ILE A 26 -14.90 84.79 -25.28
C ILE A 26 -15.36 86.27 -25.34
N SER A 27 -14.83 87.07 -26.28
CA SER A 27 -15.08 88.51 -26.35
C SER A 27 -16.50 88.90 -26.79
N ASN A 28 -17.28 87.99 -27.38
CA ASN A 28 -18.60 88.27 -27.97
C ASN A 28 -19.76 87.38 -27.48
N ILE A 29 -19.58 86.58 -26.42
CA ILE A 29 -20.63 85.69 -25.89
C ILE A 29 -21.46 86.36 -24.78
N THR A 30 -22.73 85.98 -24.66
CA THR A 30 -23.58 86.44 -23.56
C THR A 30 -23.24 85.72 -22.24
N GLU A 31 -23.50 86.37 -21.10
CA GLU A 31 -23.30 85.78 -19.76
C GLU A 31 -24.02 84.43 -19.59
N GLN A 32 -25.18 84.26 -20.23
CA GLN A 32 -25.96 83.03 -20.17
C GLN A 32 -25.28 81.87 -20.95
N GLU A 33 -24.65 82.18 -22.08
CA GLU A 33 -23.87 81.21 -22.85
C GLU A 33 -22.59 80.82 -22.10
N PHE A 34 -21.90 81.77 -21.48
CA PHE A 34 -20.74 81.51 -20.63
C PHE A 34 -21.09 80.58 -19.46
N ARG A 35 -22.17 80.87 -18.72
CA ARG A 35 -22.66 80.00 -17.63
C ARG A 35 -22.99 78.60 -18.11
N THR A 36 -23.55 78.47 -19.31
CA THR A 36 -23.88 77.16 -19.90
C THR A 36 -22.63 76.38 -20.24
N ILE A 37 -21.59 77.03 -20.78
CA ILE A 37 -20.30 76.42 -21.08
C ILE A 37 -19.61 75.94 -19.79
N VAL A 38 -19.55 76.78 -18.75
CA VAL A 38 -18.95 76.41 -17.46
C VAL A 38 -19.68 75.23 -16.81
N LYS A 39 -21.02 75.23 -16.81
CA LYS A 39 -21.81 74.11 -16.29
C LYS A 39 -21.50 72.80 -17.03
N LYS A 40 -21.40 72.83 -18.36
CA LYS A 40 -21.06 71.65 -19.16
C LYS A 40 -19.62 71.17 -18.90
N LEU A 41 -18.67 72.10 -18.75
CA LEU A 41 -17.27 71.76 -18.44
C LEU A 41 -17.09 71.09 -17.07
N ILE A 42 -17.94 71.41 -16.09
CA ILE A 42 -17.89 70.82 -14.74
C ILE A 42 -18.68 69.50 -14.70
N HIS A 43 -19.87 69.46 -15.32
CA HIS A 43 -20.77 68.31 -15.25
C HIS A 43 -20.19 67.04 -15.90
N GLY A 44 -19.47 67.16 -17.02
CA GLY A 44 -18.87 66.00 -17.70
C GLY A 44 -17.88 65.24 -16.82
N PRO A 45 -16.85 65.90 -16.26
CA PRO A 45 -15.94 65.28 -15.28
C PRO A 45 -16.65 64.76 -14.03
N GLU A 46 -17.64 65.48 -13.47
CA GLU A 46 -18.41 65.02 -12.31
C GLU A 46 -19.14 63.70 -12.60
N LYS A 47 -19.80 63.61 -13.75
CA LYS A 47 -20.50 62.39 -14.18
C LYS A 47 -19.50 61.25 -14.47
N GLY A 48 -18.38 61.54 -15.11
CA GLY A 48 -17.33 60.55 -15.34
C GLY A 48 -16.72 60.01 -14.04
N MET A 49 -16.54 60.87 -13.02
CA MET A 49 -16.10 60.44 -11.69
C MET A 49 -17.15 59.56 -10.99
N GLU A 50 -18.43 59.88 -11.15
CA GLU A 50 -19.53 59.07 -10.62
C GLU A 50 -19.55 57.66 -11.24
N ASP A 51 -19.50 57.58 -12.58
CA ASP A 51 -19.49 56.31 -13.31
C ASP A 51 -18.27 55.44 -12.93
N ILE A 52 -17.10 56.07 -12.78
CA ILE A 52 -15.87 55.38 -12.32
C ILE A 52 -16.05 54.88 -10.89
N ARG A 53 -16.65 55.69 -9.99
CA ARG A 53 -16.89 55.31 -8.60
C ARG A 53 -17.81 54.10 -8.50
N GLU A 54 -18.89 54.07 -9.26
CA GLU A 54 -19.82 52.94 -9.30
C GLU A 54 -19.15 51.68 -9.88
N ALA A 55 -18.36 51.83 -10.95
CA ALA A 55 -17.61 50.72 -11.54
C ALA A 55 -16.58 50.12 -10.56
N ILE A 56 -15.85 50.97 -9.83
CA ILE A 56 -14.91 50.54 -8.79
C ILE A 56 -15.66 49.81 -7.67
N ALA A 57 -16.75 50.38 -7.14
CA ALA A 57 -17.53 49.77 -6.07
C ALA A 57 -18.05 48.38 -6.47
N THR A 58 -18.58 48.24 -7.68
CA THR A 58 -19.06 46.97 -8.23
C THR A 58 -17.93 45.95 -8.32
N LYS A 59 -16.77 46.33 -8.89
CA LYS A 59 -15.62 45.42 -9.00
C LYS A 59 -15.00 45.06 -7.66
N THR A 60 -14.98 45.98 -6.70
CA THR A 60 -14.55 45.69 -5.33
C THR A 60 -15.48 44.68 -4.66
N MET A 61 -16.79 44.78 -4.87
CA MET A 61 -17.77 43.82 -4.32
C MET A 61 -17.62 42.42 -4.95
N GLU A 62 -17.47 42.34 -6.28
CA GLU A 62 -17.21 41.08 -6.99
C GLU A 62 -15.92 40.39 -6.48
N LEU A 63 -14.82 41.14 -6.37
CA LEU A 63 -13.54 40.62 -5.89
C LEU A 63 -13.63 40.15 -4.44
N LYS A 64 -14.37 40.87 -3.59
CA LYS A 64 -14.58 40.47 -2.19
C LYS A 64 -15.31 39.12 -2.11
N ASN A 65 -16.41 38.97 -2.84
CA ASN A 65 -17.18 37.72 -2.84
C ASN A 65 -16.31 36.54 -3.34
N SER A 66 -15.57 36.75 -4.43
CA SER A 66 -14.65 35.72 -4.94
C SER A 66 -13.55 35.38 -3.94
N CYS A 67 -13.02 36.36 -3.21
CA CYS A 67 -12.03 36.13 -2.16
C CYS A 67 -12.61 35.29 -1.00
N ASP A 68 -13.85 35.56 -0.60
CA ASP A 68 -14.54 34.79 0.44
C ASP A 68 -14.79 33.34 0.01
N GLU A 69 -15.18 33.10 -1.25
CA GLU A 69 -15.32 31.75 -1.82
C GLU A 69 -14.00 30.98 -1.79
N VAL A 70 -12.90 31.60 -2.24
CA VAL A 70 -11.57 30.99 -2.23
C VAL A 70 -11.13 30.68 -0.79
N LYS A 71 -11.37 31.59 0.16
CA LYS A 71 -11.05 31.38 1.57
C LYS A 71 -11.80 30.18 2.15
N ASN A 72 -13.09 30.03 1.84
CA ASN A 72 -13.88 28.89 2.28
C ASN A 72 -13.35 27.58 1.68
N ALA A 73 -13.03 27.57 0.39
CA ALA A 73 -12.45 26.39 -0.28
C ALA A 73 -11.11 25.97 0.35
N ILE A 74 -10.24 26.95 0.67
CA ILE A 74 -8.96 26.68 1.35
C ILE A 74 -9.19 26.05 2.73
N ASN A 75 -10.16 26.55 3.51
CA ASN A 75 -10.46 26.00 4.83
C ASN A 75 -10.99 24.55 4.73
N GLU A 76 -11.86 24.27 3.76
CA GLU A 76 -12.34 22.90 3.52
C GLU A 76 -11.20 21.95 3.14
N MET A 77 -10.29 22.40 2.28
CA MET A 77 -9.11 21.63 1.90
C MET A 77 -8.20 21.36 3.11
N HIS A 78 -7.96 22.37 3.94
CA HIS A 78 -7.18 22.22 5.15
C HIS A 78 -7.78 21.16 6.09
N ASN A 79 -9.09 21.22 6.34
CA ASN A 79 -9.75 20.25 7.21
C ASN A 79 -9.67 18.81 6.67
N LYS A 80 -9.82 18.64 5.34
CA LYS A 80 -9.66 17.32 4.69
C LYS A 80 -8.22 16.83 4.78
N MET A 81 -7.24 17.71 4.68
CA MET A 81 -5.82 17.38 4.82
C MET A 81 -5.50 16.92 6.25
N GLU A 82 -5.97 17.63 7.27
CA GLU A 82 -5.82 17.22 8.67
C GLU A 82 -6.45 15.85 8.94
N ALA A 83 -7.67 15.63 8.45
CA ALA A 83 -8.32 14.33 8.57
C ALA A 83 -7.55 13.20 7.85
N SER A 84 -6.90 13.52 6.72
CA SER A 84 -6.04 12.56 6.01
C SER A 84 -4.76 12.26 6.79
N ASN A 85 -4.12 13.28 7.37
CA ASN A 85 -2.90 13.11 8.17
C ASN A 85 -3.17 12.21 9.38
N ALA A 86 -4.23 12.46 10.13
CA ALA A 86 -4.60 11.61 11.27
C ALA A 86 -4.84 10.15 10.86
N ARG A 87 -5.42 9.90 9.68
CA ARG A 87 -5.60 8.54 9.13
C ARG A 87 -4.27 7.88 8.73
N ILE A 88 -3.31 8.67 8.24
CA ILE A 88 -1.98 8.19 7.88
C ILE A 88 -1.20 7.82 9.14
N GLU A 89 -1.17 8.68 10.15
CA GLU A 89 -0.49 8.41 11.42
C GLU A 89 -1.01 7.12 12.09
N GLU A 90 -2.33 6.93 12.09
CA GLU A 90 -2.94 5.70 12.61
C GLU A 90 -2.58 4.46 11.76
N ALA A 91 -2.51 4.60 10.44
CA ALA A 91 -2.08 3.51 9.56
C ALA A 91 -0.60 3.15 9.79
N GLU A 92 0.28 4.13 9.96
CA GLU A 92 1.69 3.94 10.26
C GLU A 92 1.89 3.21 11.59
N ARG A 93 1.16 3.62 12.64
CA ARG A 93 1.18 2.93 13.94
C ARG A 93 0.79 1.47 13.81
N ARG A 94 -0.31 1.17 13.11
CA ARG A 94 -0.77 -0.22 12.88
C ARG A 94 0.22 -1.05 12.07
N ILE A 95 0.89 -0.44 11.09
CA ILE A 95 1.95 -1.11 10.31
C ILE A 95 3.13 -1.44 11.22
N GLY A 96 3.53 -0.54 12.13
CA GLY A 96 4.55 -0.80 13.14
C GLY A 96 4.21 -2.01 14.03
N GLU A 97 3.00 -2.04 14.60
CA GLU A 97 2.55 -3.15 15.46
C GLU A 97 2.52 -4.50 14.72
N LEU A 98 2.11 -4.48 13.44
CA LEU A 98 2.13 -5.69 12.61
C LEU A 98 3.56 -6.14 12.29
N HIS A 99 4.48 -5.21 12.04
CA HIS A 99 5.88 -5.52 11.79
C HIS A 99 6.53 -6.23 13.00
N ASP A 100 6.28 -5.72 14.21
CA ASP A 100 6.78 -6.32 15.45
C ASP A 100 6.21 -7.73 15.63
N THR A 101 4.89 -7.89 15.44
CA THR A 101 4.22 -9.20 15.51
C THR A 101 4.77 -10.21 14.49
N ILE A 102 5.09 -9.77 13.27
CA ILE A 102 5.68 -10.64 12.24
C ILE A 102 7.08 -11.08 12.66
N THR A 103 7.91 -10.15 13.14
CA THR A 103 9.27 -10.43 13.60
C THR A 103 9.27 -11.49 14.72
N GLU A 104 8.40 -11.32 15.73
CA GLU A 104 8.27 -12.31 16.81
C GLU A 104 7.85 -13.70 16.31
N LYS A 105 6.94 -13.76 15.33
CA LYS A 105 6.49 -15.02 14.74
C LYS A 105 7.58 -15.72 13.93
N GLU A 106 8.42 -14.96 13.24
CA GLU A 106 9.56 -15.49 12.49
C GLU A 106 10.60 -16.09 13.44
N GLU A 107 10.96 -15.40 14.51
CA GLU A 107 11.86 -15.94 15.54
C GLU A 107 11.30 -17.22 16.19
N ALA A 108 10.00 -17.22 16.51
CA ALA A 108 9.33 -18.39 17.08
C ALA A 108 9.30 -19.56 16.08
N LYS A 109 9.14 -19.28 14.78
CA LYS A 109 9.20 -20.29 13.73
C LYS A 109 10.61 -20.88 13.63
N GLU A 110 11.64 -20.06 13.58
CA GLU A 110 13.04 -20.53 13.50
C GLU A 110 13.40 -21.43 14.69
N LYS A 111 12.95 -21.08 15.91
CA LYS A 111 13.13 -21.92 17.10
C LYS A 111 12.45 -23.28 16.95
N ARG A 112 11.22 -23.33 16.42
CA ARG A 112 10.50 -24.59 16.17
C ARG A 112 11.20 -25.42 15.09
N ASP A 113 11.65 -24.80 14.02
CA ASP A 113 12.32 -25.49 12.91
C ASP A 113 13.62 -26.16 13.39
N LYS A 114 14.41 -25.47 14.24
CA LYS A 114 15.60 -26.05 14.90
C LYS A 114 15.26 -27.25 15.79
N LEU A 115 14.17 -27.17 16.56
CA LEU A 115 13.71 -28.29 17.39
C LEU A 115 13.26 -29.50 16.55
N ILE A 116 12.55 -29.25 15.44
CA ILE A 116 12.13 -30.31 14.52
C ILE A 116 13.36 -31.01 13.93
N GLN A 117 14.34 -30.27 13.43
CA GLN A 117 15.57 -30.84 12.88
C GLN A 117 16.32 -31.71 13.90
N GLU A 118 16.39 -31.25 15.15
CA GLU A 118 17.02 -32.00 16.23
C GLU A 118 16.24 -33.28 16.57
N HIS A 119 14.91 -33.20 16.63
CA HIS A 119 14.07 -34.37 16.86
C HIS A 119 14.16 -35.38 15.71
N GLU A 120 14.17 -34.93 14.46
CA GLU A 120 14.37 -35.80 13.30
C GLU A 120 15.72 -36.51 13.35
N ARG A 121 16.79 -35.80 13.71
CA ARG A 121 18.12 -36.39 13.89
C ARG A 121 18.10 -37.48 14.97
N ARG A 122 17.51 -37.19 16.12
CA ARG A 122 17.38 -38.15 17.23
C ARG A 122 16.54 -39.37 16.85
N VAL A 123 15.45 -39.18 16.10
CA VAL A 123 14.62 -40.29 15.60
C VAL A 123 15.42 -41.19 14.65
N ARG A 124 16.22 -40.61 13.74
CA ARG A 124 17.12 -41.39 12.87
C ARG A 124 18.12 -42.20 13.71
N GLU A 125 18.80 -41.57 14.66
CA GLU A 125 19.77 -42.25 15.54
C GLU A 125 19.16 -43.39 16.35
N LEU A 126 17.96 -43.18 16.91
CA LEU A 126 17.23 -44.22 17.62
C LEU A 126 16.83 -45.37 16.69
N ASN A 127 16.32 -45.06 15.49
CA ASN A 127 15.97 -46.07 14.51
C ASN A 127 17.19 -46.89 14.06
N ASP A 128 18.34 -46.25 13.88
CA ASP A 128 19.59 -46.93 13.50
C ASP A 128 20.10 -47.80 14.65
N THR A 129 19.99 -47.32 15.89
CA THR A 129 20.33 -48.09 17.09
C THR A 129 19.44 -49.33 17.25
N ILE A 130 18.12 -49.18 17.07
CA ILE A 130 17.17 -50.30 17.13
C ILE A 130 17.46 -51.34 16.05
N LYS A 131 17.92 -50.90 14.87
CA LYS A 131 18.21 -51.79 13.73
C LYS A 131 19.64 -52.31 13.71
N TRP A 132 20.50 -51.93 14.65
CA TRP A 132 21.93 -52.25 14.63
C TRP A 132 22.22 -53.75 14.56
N ASN A 133 21.41 -54.58 15.25
CA ASN A 133 21.55 -56.04 15.26
C ASN A 133 20.66 -56.73 14.20
N ASN A 134 19.90 -55.99 13.39
CA ASN A 134 18.96 -56.57 12.45
C ASN A 134 19.65 -56.92 11.13
N ILE A 135 19.43 -58.13 10.64
CA ILE A 135 19.94 -58.61 9.34
C ILE A 135 18.77 -58.72 8.36
N CYS A 136 18.92 -58.16 7.16
CA CYS A 136 17.95 -58.29 6.08
C CYS A 136 18.43 -59.33 5.06
N ILE A 137 17.67 -60.42 4.90
CA ILE A 137 17.95 -61.48 3.92
C ILE A 137 16.97 -61.33 2.76
N ILE A 138 17.50 -61.10 1.56
CA ILE A 138 16.72 -60.91 0.33
C ILE A 138 16.82 -62.11 -0.60
N GLY A 139 15.83 -62.28 -1.47
CA GLY A 139 15.81 -63.34 -2.48
C GLY A 139 15.30 -64.70 -2.00
N ILE A 140 14.68 -64.76 -0.81
CA ILE A 140 14.07 -66.00 -0.29
C ILE A 140 12.65 -66.16 -0.87
N PRO A 141 12.35 -67.25 -1.61
CA PRO A 141 11.01 -67.55 -2.10
C PRO A 141 10.00 -67.64 -0.93
N GLU A 142 8.74 -67.22 -1.16
CA GLU A 142 7.72 -67.19 -0.09
C GLU A 142 7.41 -68.57 0.49
N GLU A 143 7.55 -69.63 -0.29
CA GLU A 143 7.16 -71.01 0.10
C GLU A 143 8.21 -71.72 0.97
N GLU A 144 9.43 -71.19 1.08
CA GLU A 144 10.56 -71.82 1.79
C GLU A 144 10.37 -71.89 3.32
N GLU A 145 9.49 -71.07 3.89
CA GLU A 145 9.34 -70.96 5.36
C GLU A 145 8.69 -72.20 6.00
N GLY A 146 7.94 -72.99 5.24
CA GLY A 146 7.34 -74.24 5.72
C GLY A 146 6.62 -74.08 7.07
N ARG A 147 6.75 -75.09 7.95
CA ARG A 147 6.14 -75.06 9.31
C ARG A 147 6.99 -74.34 10.37
N LYS A 148 8.29 -74.20 10.14
CA LYS A 148 9.23 -73.59 11.10
C LYS A 148 9.34 -72.07 10.93
N GLY A 149 8.68 -71.49 9.92
CA GLY A 149 8.67 -70.04 9.70
C GLY A 149 10.03 -69.50 9.25
N ALA A 150 10.19 -68.18 9.36
CA ALA A 150 11.41 -67.47 8.97
C ALA A 150 12.66 -67.91 9.76
N GLU A 151 12.52 -68.29 11.04
CA GLU A 151 13.64 -68.81 11.86
C GLU A 151 14.19 -70.12 11.28
N GLY A 152 13.32 -71.05 10.89
CA GLY A 152 13.74 -72.32 10.28
C GLY A 152 14.44 -72.15 8.93
N VAL A 153 14.14 -71.08 8.19
CA VAL A 153 14.89 -70.73 6.96
C VAL A 153 16.26 -70.20 7.31
N LEU A 154 16.37 -69.34 8.33
CA LEU A 154 17.65 -68.81 8.79
C LEU A 154 18.59 -69.93 9.28
N GLU A 155 18.08 -70.88 10.08
CA GLU A 155 18.84 -72.07 10.52
C GLU A 155 19.43 -72.85 9.33
N GLN A 156 18.62 -73.08 8.28
CA GLN A 156 19.07 -73.78 7.07
C GLN A 156 20.13 -72.99 6.30
N ILE A 157 19.99 -71.67 6.22
CA ILE A 157 20.97 -70.79 5.56
C ILE A 157 22.32 -70.84 6.29
N ILE A 158 22.31 -70.75 7.63
CA ILE A 158 23.52 -70.80 8.46
C ILE A 158 24.19 -72.18 8.31
N ALA A 159 23.45 -73.27 8.47
CA ALA A 159 24.01 -74.63 8.36
C ALA A 159 24.63 -74.91 6.98
N LYS A 160 24.00 -74.40 5.91
CA LYS A 160 24.46 -74.62 4.53
C LYS A 160 25.66 -73.76 4.14
N ASN A 161 25.71 -72.50 4.57
CA ASN A 161 26.72 -71.53 4.12
C ASN A 161 27.85 -71.29 5.14
N PHE A 162 27.54 -71.41 6.44
CA PHE A 162 28.44 -71.10 7.54
C PHE A 162 28.44 -72.25 8.58
N PRO A 163 28.87 -73.48 8.20
CA PRO A 163 28.75 -74.65 9.07
C PRO A 163 29.51 -74.54 10.39
N ASN A 164 30.58 -73.74 10.43
CA ASN A 164 31.34 -73.49 11.66
C ASN A 164 30.63 -72.53 12.62
N LEU A 165 29.76 -71.67 12.10
CA LEU A 165 29.03 -70.65 12.86
C LEU A 165 27.87 -71.27 13.66
N GLY A 166 27.26 -72.33 13.13
CA GLY A 166 26.20 -73.09 13.82
C GLY A 166 26.69 -73.98 14.98
N MET A 167 28.02 -74.13 15.15
CA MET A 167 28.62 -74.87 16.27
C MET A 167 29.01 -73.96 17.45
N GLU A 168 29.16 -72.66 17.22
CA GLU A 168 29.32 -71.64 18.26
C GLU A 168 27.94 -71.30 18.83
N THR A 169 27.63 -71.81 20.01
CA THR A 169 26.29 -71.85 20.64
C THR A 169 25.74 -70.51 21.13
N ASP A 170 26.36 -69.39 20.77
CA ASP A 170 26.05 -68.07 21.37
C ASP A 170 25.17 -67.18 20.49
N ILE A 171 24.67 -67.69 19.36
CA ILE A 171 23.76 -66.94 18.47
C ILE A 171 22.31 -67.10 18.95
N GLU A 172 21.77 -66.07 19.57
CA GLU A 172 20.37 -65.99 19.97
C GLU A 172 19.57 -65.15 18.95
N ILE A 173 18.52 -65.73 18.37
CA ILE A 173 17.59 -65.03 17.48
C ILE A 173 16.43 -64.51 18.35
N GLN A 174 16.27 -63.19 18.41
CA GLN A 174 15.17 -62.58 19.17
C GLN A 174 13.83 -62.64 18.40
N GLU A 175 13.87 -62.39 17.09
CA GLU A 175 12.70 -62.42 16.21
C GLU A 175 13.17 -62.61 14.76
N ALA A 176 12.48 -63.46 13.99
CA ALA A 176 12.63 -63.51 12.53
C ALA A 176 11.26 -63.43 11.86
N GLN A 177 11.12 -62.52 10.90
CA GLN A 177 9.87 -62.29 10.21
C GLN A 177 10.06 -61.77 8.78
N ARG A 178 9.07 -62.05 7.91
CA ARG A 178 8.97 -61.41 6.60
C ARG A 178 8.54 -59.96 6.74
N THR A 179 9.12 -59.11 5.90
CA THR A 179 8.70 -57.71 5.75
C THR A 179 8.24 -57.47 4.30
N PRO A 180 7.10 -56.79 4.06
CA PRO A 180 6.16 -56.30 5.08
C PRO A 180 5.37 -57.46 5.73
N LEU A 181 4.99 -57.28 7.00
CA LEU A 181 4.07 -58.18 7.68
C LEU A 181 2.78 -58.30 6.87
N ARG A 182 2.33 -59.53 6.62
CA ARG A 182 1.03 -59.75 6.00
C ARG A 182 -0.07 -59.37 6.99
N CYS A 183 -0.63 -58.17 6.82
CA CYS A 183 -1.90 -57.84 7.45
C CYS A 183 -2.99 -58.64 6.73
N ASN A 184 -3.60 -59.61 7.41
CA ASN A 184 -4.84 -60.20 6.95
C ASN A 184 -5.92 -59.12 7.03
N LEU A 185 -6.28 -58.52 5.89
CA LEU A 185 -7.51 -57.74 5.75
C LEU A 185 -8.66 -58.74 5.82
N ASN A 186 -9.27 -58.88 7.00
CA ASN A 186 -10.56 -59.56 7.18
C ASN A 186 -11.70 -58.68 6.65
#